data_AF-A0AAV1QF96-F1
#
_entry.id   AF-A0AAV1QF96-F1
#
_cell.length_a   1.000
_cell.length_b   1.000
_cell.length_c   1.000
_cell.angle_alpha   90.00
_cell.angle_beta   90.00
_cell.angle_gamma   90.00
#
_symmetry.space_group_name_H-M   'P 1'
#
loop_
_entity.id
_entity.type
_entity.pdbx_description
1 polymer ?
#
loop_
_entity_poly.entity_id
_entity_poly.type
_entity_poly.pdbx_seq_one_letter_code
_entity_poly.pdbx_strand_id
1 'polypeptide(L)'
;MNDNVNVTLNGNMNGNVNVTVNGNMNDNVNVTVTGNMNDNVNVTLNGNLNDNVNVTVNGNMNDNVNVTVNGNMNDNVNVNMNDNVNVTLNGNMNGNVNVTVNGNMNDNVNVTVTGNMNDNVNVTLNGNLNDNVNVTVNGNMNDNVNVTVNGNMNDNVNVTLNGNLNDNVNVTVNGNMNDNVNVTVNGNMNDNVNVNMNDNVNVTLNGNMNDNVNVTLNGNMNDNVNGTLNGNMNDIVNGTLNGNLNDNVNVTVNGNMNDNVNW
;
A
#
# COMPACT_ATOMS: atom_id res chain seq x y z
N MET A 1 12.96 19.75 -18.58
CA MET A 1 13.55 19.13 -19.79
C MET A 1 12.42 18.41 -20.52
N ASN A 2 12.45 18.39 -21.86
CA ASN A 2 11.48 17.69 -22.72
C ASN A 2 12.14 16.46 -23.35
N ASP A 3 12.98 15.77 -22.58
CA ASP A 3 13.63 14.55 -23.04
C ASP A 3 13.37 13.47 -21.99
N ASN A 4 12.94 12.30 -22.44
CA ASN A 4 12.81 11.12 -21.60
C ASN A 4 14.17 10.76 -20.97
N VAL A 5 14.17 10.49 -19.67
CA VAL A 5 15.33 9.90 -18.97
C VAL A 5 15.19 8.39 -19.02
N ASN A 6 16.02 7.72 -19.81
CA ASN A 6 16.02 6.26 -19.92
C ASN A 6 17.35 5.70 -19.40
N VAL A 7 17.30 4.92 -18.32
CA VAL A 7 18.44 4.20 -17.76
C VAL A 7 18.18 2.70 -17.87
N THR A 8 18.99 1.99 -18.65
CA THR A 8 18.90 0.52 -18.76
C THR A 8 20.24 -0.09 -18.38
N LEU A 9 20.23 -0.96 -17.37
CA LEU A 9 21.39 -1.70 -16.90
C LEU A 9 21.10 -3.19 -17.03
N ASN A 10 22.04 -3.92 -17.64
CA ASN A 10 21.91 -5.36 -17.84
C ASN A 10 23.21 -6.07 -17.43
N GLY A 11 23.11 -7.05 -16.53
CA GLY A 11 24.21 -7.88 -16.07
C GLY A 11 24.31 -7.95 -14.55
N ASN A 12 25.25 -8.77 -14.05
CA ASN A 12 25.49 -8.86 -12.62
C ASN A 12 26.31 -7.65 -12.15
N MET A 13 25.84 -6.97 -11.10
CA MET A 13 26.46 -5.74 -10.58
C MET A 13 26.76 -5.86 -9.08
N ASN A 14 27.93 -5.35 -8.69
CA ASN A 14 28.41 -5.28 -7.29
C ASN A 14 28.52 -3.81 -6.82
N GLY A 15 27.66 -2.94 -7.33
CA GLY A 15 27.71 -1.50 -7.06
C GLY A 15 26.32 -0.91 -7.04
N ASN A 16 26.11 0.10 -6.20
CA ASN A 16 24.87 0.86 -6.16
C ASN A 16 24.56 1.51 -7.51
N VAL A 17 23.29 1.45 -7.91
CA VAL A 17 22.76 2.19 -9.06
C VAL A 17 22.04 3.43 -8.54
N ASN A 18 22.54 4.62 -8.87
CA ASN A 18 21.91 5.88 -8.44
C ASN A 18 21.46 6.67 -9.67
N VAL A 19 20.16 6.90 -9.79
CA VAL A 19 19.55 7.77 -10.80
C VAL A 19 18.99 8.99 -10.09
N THR A 20 19.52 10.17 -10.38
CA THR A 20 19.03 11.43 -9.81
C THR A 20 18.62 12.37 -10.91
N VAL A 21 17.38 12.85 -10.87
CA VAL A 21 16.88 13.88 -11.77
C VAL A 21 16.46 15.09 -10.97
N ASN A 22 17.03 16.25 -11.30
CA ASN A 22 16.71 17.52 -10.65
C ASN A 22 16.09 18.49 -11.67
N GLY A 23 15.02 19.16 -11.26
CA GLY A 23 14.28 20.13 -12.06
C GLY A 23 12.96 19.58 -12.64
N ASN A 24 12.17 20.47 -13.24
CA ASN A 24 10.87 20.09 -13.80
C ASN A 24 11.04 19.34 -15.12
N MET A 25 10.25 18.28 -15.31
CA MET A 25 10.23 17.46 -16.51
C MET A 25 8.83 17.29 -17.08
N ASN A 26 8.76 17.27 -18.41
CA ASN A 26 7.53 17.07 -19.16
C ASN A 26 7.40 15.65 -19.73
N ASP A 27 8.41 14.82 -19.52
CA ASP A 27 8.63 13.55 -20.19
C ASP A 27 8.92 12.44 -19.16
N ASN A 28 8.93 11.19 -19.63
CA ASN A 28 9.04 10.00 -18.79
C ASN A 28 10.42 9.84 -18.15
N VAL A 29 10.43 9.19 -16.98
CA VAL A 29 11.63 8.60 -16.38
C VAL A 29 11.47 7.10 -16.35
N ASN A 30 12.28 6.39 -17.12
CA ASN A 30 12.30 4.93 -17.15
C ASN A 30 13.65 4.42 -16.62
N VAL A 31 13.61 3.63 -15.56
CA VAL A 31 14.78 2.94 -15.00
C VAL A 31 14.53 1.45 -15.05
N THR A 32 15.33 0.73 -15.84
CA THR A 32 15.25 -0.72 -15.98
C THR A 32 16.57 -1.34 -15.56
N VAL A 33 16.54 -2.22 -14.58
CA VAL A 33 17.71 -3.00 -14.16
C VAL A 33 17.41 -4.48 -14.29
N THR A 34 18.26 -5.20 -15.02
CA THR A 34 18.14 -6.65 -15.20
C THR A 34 19.41 -7.38 -14.82
N GLY A 35 19.30 -8.50 -14.11
CA GLY A 35 20.44 -9.30 -13.62
C GLY A 35 20.58 -9.25 -12.10
N ASN A 36 21.53 -10.02 -11.55
CA ASN A 36 21.69 -10.10 -10.10
C ASN A 36 22.45 -8.88 -9.56
N MET A 37 21.96 -8.31 -8.47
CA MET A 37 22.58 -7.16 -7.80
C MET A 37 22.86 -7.48 -6.33
N ASN A 38 24.05 -7.10 -5.86
CA ASN A 38 24.39 -7.21 -4.45
C ASN A 38 24.13 -5.92 -3.66
N ASP A 39 23.79 -4.84 -4.35
CA ASP A 39 23.75 -3.47 -3.84
C ASP A 39 22.41 -2.79 -4.21
N ASN A 40 22.21 -1.57 -3.72
CA ASN A 40 20.93 -0.84 -3.81
C ASN A 40 20.71 -0.18 -5.18
N VAL A 41 19.43 -0.05 -5.56
CA VAL A 41 18.99 0.84 -6.64
C VAL A 41 18.26 2.04 -6.03
N ASN A 42 18.81 3.23 -6.20
CA ASN A 42 18.18 4.47 -5.74
C ASN A 42 17.77 5.31 -6.94
N VAL A 43 16.47 5.64 -7.01
CA VAL A 43 15.89 6.53 -8.02
C VAL A 43 15.32 7.74 -7.28
N THR A 44 15.92 8.91 -7.48
CA THR A 44 15.49 10.16 -6.83
C THR A 44 15.13 11.21 -7.86
N LEU A 45 13.91 11.72 -7.79
CA LEU A 45 13.42 12.79 -8.65
C LEU A 45 13.06 13.99 -7.78
N ASN A 46 13.70 15.14 -8.01
CA ASN A 46 13.41 16.39 -7.32
C ASN A 46 12.91 17.42 -8.34
N GLY A 47 11.61 17.71 -8.35
CA GLY A 47 10.97 18.63 -9.28
C GLY A 47 9.58 18.15 -9.70
N ASN A 48 8.84 19.00 -10.41
CA ASN A 48 7.52 18.62 -10.93
C ASN A 48 7.65 17.76 -12.19
N LEU A 49 6.84 16.71 -12.29
CA LEU A 49 6.79 15.76 -13.40
C LEU A 49 5.40 15.77 -14.02
N ASN A 50 5.34 15.96 -15.34
CA ASN A 50 4.06 15.90 -16.07
C ASN A 50 3.76 14.52 -16.67
N ASP A 51 4.71 13.58 -16.63
CA ASP A 51 4.61 12.27 -17.27
C ASP A 51 5.13 11.18 -16.31
N ASN A 52 5.12 9.92 -16.76
CA ASN A 52 5.26 8.74 -15.91
C ASN A 52 6.67 8.53 -15.36
N VAL A 53 6.73 7.94 -14.17
CA VAL A 53 7.95 7.36 -13.59
C VAL A 53 7.80 5.85 -13.57
N ASN A 54 8.59 5.14 -14.38
CA ASN A 54 8.59 3.68 -14.43
C ASN A 54 9.92 3.14 -13.94
N VAL A 55 9.89 2.34 -12.86
CA VAL A 55 11.05 1.64 -12.33
C VAL A 55 10.79 0.14 -12.41
N THR A 56 11.63 -0.59 -13.13
CA THR A 56 11.56 -2.04 -13.25
C THR A 56 12.89 -2.65 -12.82
N VAL A 57 12.87 -3.52 -11.81
CA VAL A 57 14.05 -4.26 -11.38
C VAL A 57 13.76 -5.76 -11.44
N ASN A 58 14.38 -6.43 -12.40
CA ASN A 58 14.15 -7.85 -12.68
C ASN A 58 15.45 -8.66 -12.50
N GLY A 59 15.57 -9.31 -11.35
CA GLY A 59 16.72 -10.11 -10.96
C GLY A 59 16.71 -10.35 -9.45
N ASN A 60 17.61 -11.20 -8.95
CA ASN A 60 17.75 -11.36 -7.50
C ASN A 60 18.56 -10.16 -6.98
N MET A 61 18.01 -9.44 -6.01
CA MET A 61 18.77 -8.48 -5.23
C MET A 61 19.09 -9.08 -3.86
N ASN A 62 20.13 -8.56 -3.22
CA ASN A 62 20.33 -8.79 -1.79
C ASN A 62 19.96 -7.56 -0.96
N ASP A 63 19.65 -6.45 -1.62
CA ASP A 63 19.57 -5.10 -1.08
C ASP A 63 18.31 -4.38 -1.61
N ASN A 64 18.13 -3.12 -1.22
CA ASN A 64 16.87 -2.41 -1.42
C ASN A 64 16.78 -1.67 -2.75
N VAL A 65 15.54 -1.52 -3.23
CA VAL A 65 15.22 -0.48 -4.21
C VAL A 65 14.45 0.65 -3.55
N ASN A 66 15.03 1.84 -3.64
CA ASN A 66 14.45 3.05 -3.09
C ASN A 66 14.03 3.97 -4.24
N VAL A 67 12.73 4.27 -4.33
CA VAL A 67 12.19 5.27 -5.27
C VAL A 67 11.69 6.46 -4.47
N THR A 68 12.23 7.63 -4.73
CA THR A 68 11.83 8.89 -4.08
C THR A 68 11.44 9.92 -5.12
N VAL A 69 10.21 10.43 -5.05
CA VAL A 69 9.77 11.57 -5.85
C VAL A 69 9.41 12.72 -4.91
N ASN A 70 10.15 13.83 -5.03
CA ASN A 70 9.90 15.09 -4.33
C ASN A 70 9.45 16.15 -5.33
N GLY A 71 8.14 16.39 -5.40
CA GLY A 71 7.51 17.34 -6.30
C GLY A 71 6.11 16.89 -6.72
N ASN A 72 5.40 17.75 -7.45
CA ASN A 72 4.08 17.40 -7.94
C ASN A 72 4.19 16.47 -9.16
N MET A 73 3.32 15.46 -9.23
CA MET A 73 3.20 14.56 -10.37
C MET A 73 1.81 14.62 -10.99
N ASN A 74 1.77 14.70 -12.32
CA ASN A 74 0.51 14.65 -13.05
C ASN A 74 0.14 13.27 -13.61
N ASP A 75 1.08 12.33 -13.64
CA ASP A 75 0.87 11.00 -14.19
C ASP A 75 1.43 9.91 -13.24
N ASN A 76 1.44 8.66 -13.69
CA ASN A 76 1.61 7.51 -12.82
C ASN A 76 3.06 7.26 -12.37
N VAL A 77 3.18 6.65 -11.19
CA VAL A 77 4.39 5.99 -10.72
C VAL A 77 4.17 4.49 -10.78
N ASN A 78 4.95 3.79 -11.61
CA ASN A 78 4.91 2.34 -11.70
C ASN A 78 6.24 1.76 -11.23
N VAL A 79 6.20 0.90 -10.22
CA VAL A 79 7.36 0.22 -9.66
C VAL A 79 7.11 -1.28 -9.72
N ASN A 80 7.89 -2.02 -10.50
CA ASN A 80 7.78 -3.47 -10.64
C ASN A 80 9.09 -4.16 -10.30
N MET A 81 9.10 -5.01 -9.27
CA MET A 81 10.32 -5.56 -8.69
C MET A 81 10.16 -7.01 -8.27
N ASN A 82 11.26 -7.71 -8.06
CA ASN A 82 11.24 -9.07 -7.50
C ASN A 82 11.71 -9.16 -6.04
N ASP A 83 12.07 -8.01 -5.47
CA ASP A 83 12.78 -7.91 -4.19
C ASP A 83 12.38 -6.63 -3.43
N ASN A 84 13.03 -6.38 -2.30
CA ASN A 84 12.77 -5.31 -1.32
C ASN A 84 12.49 -3.93 -1.91
N VAL A 85 11.47 -3.26 -1.36
CA VAL A 85 10.90 -2.03 -1.94
C VAL A 85 10.65 -0.95 -0.89
N ASN A 86 11.21 0.23 -1.12
CA ASN A 86 10.78 1.46 -0.46
C ASN A 86 10.40 2.52 -1.50
N VAL A 87 9.12 2.89 -1.55
CA VAL A 87 8.61 3.98 -2.40
C VAL A 87 8.17 5.13 -1.52
N THR A 88 8.74 6.31 -1.72
CA THR A 88 8.38 7.54 -1.01
C THR A 88 8.01 8.63 -2.01
N LEU A 89 6.78 9.12 -1.93
CA LEU A 89 6.26 10.16 -2.81
C LEU A 89 5.86 11.36 -1.96
N ASN A 90 6.42 12.52 -2.27
CA ASN A 90 6.23 13.75 -1.51
C ASN A 90 5.86 14.89 -2.45
N GLY A 91 4.59 15.28 -2.40
CA GLY A 91 3.99 16.28 -3.27
C GLY A 91 2.56 15.89 -3.63
N ASN A 92 1.87 16.77 -4.37
CA ASN A 92 0.54 16.45 -4.85
C ASN A 92 0.62 15.54 -6.09
N MET A 93 -0.25 14.54 -6.16
CA MET A 93 -0.27 13.56 -7.25
C MET A 93 -1.64 13.48 -7.90
N ASN A 94 -1.66 13.60 -9.23
CA ASN A 94 -2.86 13.43 -10.03
C ASN A 94 -2.93 12.08 -10.75
N GLY A 95 -1.86 11.28 -10.71
CA GLY A 95 -1.81 9.95 -11.31
C GLY A 95 -1.73 8.85 -10.25
N ASN A 96 -1.85 7.60 -10.70
CA ASN A 96 -1.85 6.43 -9.84
C ASN A 96 -0.43 6.07 -9.37
N VAL A 97 -0.36 5.46 -8.19
CA VAL A 97 0.85 4.81 -7.67
C VAL A 97 0.65 3.31 -7.71
N ASN A 98 1.36 2.63 -8.60
CA ASN A 98 1.30 1.19 -8.74
C ASN A 98 2.63 0.57 -8.31
N VAL A 99 2.62 -0.19 -7.22
CA VAL A 99 3.77 -0.97 -6.75
C VAL A 99 3.42 -2.44 -6.88
N THR A 100 4.15 -3.14 -7.74
CA THR A 100 4.01 -4.58 -7.93
C THR A 100 5.31 -5.26 -7.54
N VAL A 101 5.20 -6.29 -6.70
CA VAL A 101 6.34 -7.10 -6.30
C VAL A 101 6.08 -8.55 -6.64
N ASN A 102 6.95 -9.14 -7.46
CA ASN A 102 6.83 -10.50 -7.98
C ASN A 102 7.99 -11.36 -7.48
N GLY A 103 7.79 -12.15 -6.44
CA GLY A 103 8.87 -12.96 -5.89
C GLY A 103 8.71 -13.28 -4.43
N ASN A 104 9.57 -14.17 -3.93
CA ASN A 104 9.65 -14.44 -2.51
C ASN A 104 10.66 -13.47 -1.89
N MET A 105 10.28 -12.79 -0.81
CA MET A 105 11.10 -11.76 -0.16
C MET A 105 11.31 -12.03 1.32
N ASN A 106 12.46 -11.56 1.81
CA ASN A 106 12.80 -11.64 3.22
C ASN A 106 12.67 -10.31 3.97
N ASP A 107 12.47 -9.18 3.28
CA ASP A 107 12.38 -7.86 3.91
C ASP A 107 11.13 -7.08 3.46
N ASN A 108 10.97 -5.89 4.04
CA ASN A 108 9.77 -5.07 3.98
C ASN A 108 9.42 -4.51 2.58
N VAL A 109 8.12 -4.32 2.38
CA VAL A 109 7.57 -3.44 1.32
C VAL A 109 6.98 -2.20 1.98
N ASN A 110 7.59 -1.05 1.75
CA ASN A 110 7.10 0.23 2.28
C ASN A 110 6.67 1.17 1.16
N VAL A 111 5.43 1.64 1.20
CA VAL A 111 4.90 2.67 0.29
C VAL A 111 4.39 3.83 1.13
N THR A 112 5.04 4.98 1.00
CA THR A 112 4.66 6.21 1.70
C THR A 112 4.31 7.30 0.69
N VAL A 113 3.10 7.83 0.80
CA VAL A 113 2.66 9.01 0.06
C VAL A 113 2.41 10.14 1.05
N THR A 114 2.98 11.30 0.75
CA THR A 114 2.78 12.54 1.51
C THR A 114 2.32 13.63 0.56
N GLY A 115 1.20 14.29 0.87
CA GLY A 115 0.54 15.26 -0.01
C GLY A 115 -0.83 14.78 -0.49
N ASN A 116 -1.55 15.64 -1.24
CA ASN A 116 -2.88 15.28 -1.72
C ASN A 116 -2.79 14.39 -2.96
N MET A 117 -3.63 13.36 -3.03
CA MET A 117 -3.75 12.46 -4.17
C MET A 117 -5.15 12.52 -4.79
N ASN A 118 -5.22 12.57 -6.12
CA ASN A 118 -6.50 12.51 -6.83
C ASN A 118 -6.86 11.12 -7.35
N ASP A 119 -5.87 10.23 -7.45
CA ASP A 119 -5.94 8.91 -8.07
C ASP A 119 -5.58 7.80 -7.06
N ASN A 120 -5.43 6.56 -7.53
CA ASN A 120 -5.30 5.37 -6.69
C ASN A 120 -3.88 5.10 -6.18
N VAL A 121 -3.79 4.46 -5.01
CA VAL A 121 -2.60 3.72 -4.56
C VAL A 121 -2.88 2.24 -4.65
N ASN A 122 -2.16 1.53 -5.52
CA ASN A 122 -2.27 0.08 -5.69
C ASN A 122 -0.95 -0.59 -5.30
N VAL A 123 -0.98 -1.46 -4.31
CA VAL A 123 0.14 -2.32 -3.92
C VAL A 123 -0.24 -3.77 -4.12
N THR A 124 0.48 -4.47 -5.00
CA THR A 124 0.25 -5.89 -5.31
C THR A 124 1.51 -6.69 -5.05
N LEU A 125 1.42 -7.69 -4.18
CA LEU A 125 2.48 -8.65 -3.92
C LEU A 125 2.06 -10.02 -4.46
N ASN A 126 2.86 -10.57 -5.38
CA ASN A 126 2.69 -11.90 -5.95
C ASN A 126 3.90 -12.76 -5.53
N GLY A 127 3.79 -13.41 -4.37
CA GLY A 127 4.83 -14.27 -3.80
C GLY A 127 4.80 -14.29 -2.28
N ASN A 128 5.67 -15.09 -1.67
CA ASN A 128 5.74 -15.20 -0.22
C ASN A 128 6.60 -14.10 0.39
N LEU A 129 6.20 -13.56 1.53
CA LEU A 129 6.92 -12.48 2.21
C LEU A 129 7.16 -12.85 3.68
N ASN A 130 8.40 -12.73 4.13
CA ASN A 130 8.74 -13.04 5.52
C ASN A 130 8.65 -11.83 6.48
N ASP A 131 8.45 -10.62 5.96
CA ASP A 131 8.43 -9.37 6.72
C ASP A 131 7.16 -8.54 6.40
N ASN A 132 7.12 -7.26 6.78
CA ASN A 132 5.90 -6.45 6.74
C ASN A 132 5.63 -5.80 5.38
N VAL A 133 4.34 -5.58 5.11
CA VAL A 133 3.88 -4.61 4.09
C VAL A 133 3.31 -3.39 4.79
N ASN A 134 3.93 -2.23 4.60
CA ASN A 134 3.45 -0.96 5.16
C ASN A 134 3.05 0.00 4.05
N VAL A 135 1.78 0.41 4.05
CA VAL A 135 1.24 1.44 3.15
C VAL A 135 0.78 2.61 4.00
N THR A 136 1.42 3.77 3.83
CA THR A 136 1.07 5.00 4.53
C THR A 136 0.71 6.09 3.56
N VAL A 137 -0.49 6.67 3.72
CA VAL A 137 -0.94 7.85 2.97
C VAL A 137 -1.16 8.98 3.96
N ASN A 138 -0.42 10.07 3.83
CA ASN A 138 -0.50 11.24 4.69
C ASN A 138 -0.87 12.47 3.86
N GLY A 139 -2.17 12.77 3.81
CA GLY A 139 -2.77 13.79 2.95
C GLY A 139 -4.19 13.39 2.55
N ASN A 140 -4.90 14.29 1.87
CA ASN A 140 -6.24 13.97 1.39
C ASN A 140 -6.16 13.14 0.11
N MET A 141 -7.04 12.16 -0.03
CA MET A 141 -7.11 11.28 -1.19
C MET A 141 -8.54 11.23 -1.74
N ASN A 142 -8.68 11.37 -3.06
CA ASN A 142 -9.99 11.35 -3.70
C ASN A 142 -10.43 9.98 -4.21
N ASP A 143 -9.49 9.04 -4.37
CA ASP A 143 -9.72 7.71 -4.96
C ASP A 143 -9.21 6.61 -4.01
N ASN A 144 -9.07 5.37 -4.49
CA ASN A 144 -8.93 4.20 -3.64
C ASN A 144 -7.49 3.92 -3.17
N VAL A 145 -7.39 3.26 -2.01
CA VAL A 145 -6.18 2.52 -1.59
C VAL A 145 -6.45 1.03 -1.68
N ASN A 146 -5.74 0.34 -2.57
CA ASN A 146 -5.86 -1.10 -2.76
C ASN A 146 -4.55 -1.80 -2.39
N VAL A 147 -4.61 -2.75 -1.45
CA VAL A 147 -3.49 -3.62 -1.09
C VAL A 147 -3.90 -5.07 -1.32
N THR A 148 -3.20 -5.76 -2.22
CA THR A 148 -3.44 -7.17 -2.53
C THR A 148 -2.19 -7.99 -2.29
N VAL A 149 -2.31 -9.06 -1.50
CA VAL A 149 -1.24 -10.04 -1.33
C VAL A 149 -1.71 -11.42 -1.78
N ASN A 150 -1.06 -11.90 -2.83
CA ASN A 150 -1.25 -13.20 -3.47
C ASN A 150 -0.08 -14.13 -3.13
N GLY A 151 0.05 -14.50 -1.86
CA GLY A 151 1.07 -15.41 -1.34
C GLY A 151 1.04 -15.47 0.18
N ASN A 152 1.89 -16.31 0.77
CA ASN A 152 1.94 -16.45 2.22
C ASN A 152 2.77 -15.32 2.85
N MET A 153 2.34 -14.83 4.00
CA MET A 153 3.08 -13.84 4.78
C MET A 153 3.38 -14.35 6.18
N ASN A 154 4.59 -14.07 6.68
CA ASN A 154 4.90 -14.37 8.07
C ASN A 154 4.61 -13.22 9.03
N ASP A 155 4.58 -11.98 8.55
CA ASP A 155 4.42 -10.78 9.37
C ASP A 155 3.19 -9.96 8.91
N ASN A 156 3.07 -8.72 9.39
CA ASN A 156 1.86 -7.91 9.29
C ASN A 156 1.71 -7.17 7.94
N VAL A 157 0.46 -6.89 7.60
CA VAL A 157 0.11 -5.84 6.62
C VAL A 157 -0.47 -4.66 7.38
N ASN A 158 0.20 -3.51 7.30
CA ASN A 158 -0.24 -2.27 7.94
C ASN A 158 -0.63 -1.24 6.88
N VAL A 159 -1.89 -0.82 6.89
CA VAL A 159 -2.38 0.29 6.06
C VAL A 159 -2.77 1.44 6.97
N THR A 160 -2.09 2.58 6.83
CA THR A 160 -2.35 3.78 7.62
C THR A 160 -2.71 4.95 6.71
N LEU A 161 -3.90 5.51 6.90
CA LEU A 161 -4.32 6.75 6.23
C LEU A 161 -4.43 7.87 7.26
N ASN A 162 -3.67 8.94 7.05
CA ASN A 162 -3.70 10.16 7.85
C ASN A 162 -4.18 11.31 6.96
N GLY A 163 -5.49 11.56 6.93
CA GLY A 163 -6.13 12.52 6.04
C GLY A 163 -7.53 12.08 5.64
N ASN A 164 -8.23 12.92 4.87
CA ASN A 164 -9.57 12.56 4.39
C ASN A 164 -9.48 11.67 3.15
N LEU A 165 -10.32 10.63 3.11
CA LEU A 165 -10.46 9.73 1.97
C LEU A 165 -11.88 9.82 1.41
N ASN A 166 -12.02 10.08 0.12
CA ASN A 166 -13.35 10.15 -0.50
C ASN A 166 -13.86 8.81 -1.01
N ASP A 167 -12.99 7.84 -1.24
CA ASP A 167 -13.32 6.53 -1.82
C ASP A 167 -12.87 5.40 -0.87
N ASN A 168 -12.73 4.18 -1.39
CA ASN A 168 -12.57 2.97 -0.58
C ASN A 168 -11.12 2.67 -0.17
N VAL A 169 -11.00 1.93 0.94
CA VAL A 169 -9.79 1.17 1.30
C VAL A 169 -10.10 -0.30 1.13
N ASN A 170 -9.39 -0.98 0.23
CA ASN A 170 -9.53 -2.41 0.01
C ASN A 170 -8.23 -3.13 0.35
N VAL A 171 -8.29 -4.07 1.30
CA VAL A 171 -7.16 -4.95 1.65
C VAL A 171 -7.57 -6.39 1.43
N THR A 172 -6.85 -7.10 0.57
CA THR A 172 -7.10 -8.52 0.27
C THR A 172 -5.83 -9.34 0.47
N VAL A 173 -5.90 -10.38 1.30
CA VAL A 173 -4.82 -11.35 1.50
C VAL A 173 -5.35 -12.74 1.14
N ASN A 174 -4.88 -13.28 0.02
CA ASN A 174 -5.36 -14.56 -0.52
C ASN A 174 -4.52 -15.77 -0.08
N GLY A 175 -3.38 -15.56 0.60
CA GLY A 175 -2.56 -16.63 1.16
C GLY A 175 -2.75 -16.80 2.67
N ASN A 176 -1.91 -17.65 3.27
CA ASN A 176 -1.85 -17.77 4.73
C ASN A 176 -1.02 -16.61 5.29
N MET A 177 -1.49 -16.00 6.36
CA MET A 177 -0.72 -15.07 7.20
C MET A 177 -0.38 -15.80 8.51
N ASN A 178 0.66 -15.40 9.23
CA ASN A 178 0.87 -15.85 10.62
C ASN A 178 0.53 -14.76 11.65
N ASP A 179 0.58 -13.49 11.23
CA ASP A 179 0.30 -12.32 12.05
C ASP A 179 -0.97 -11.58 11.55
N ASN A 180 -1.03 -10.25 11.64
CA ASN A 180 -2.28 -9.50 11.52
C ASN A 180 -2.31 -8.58 10.29
N VAL A 181 -3.51 -8.31 9.80
CA VAL A 181 -3.79 -7.11 9.02
C VAL A 181 -4.25 -5.99 9.95
N ASN A 182 -3.54 -4.87 9.94
CA ASN A 182 -3.92 -3.66 10.67
C ASN A 182 -4.29 -2.54 9.69
N VAL A 183 -5.53 -2.07 9.73
CA VAL A 183 -5.99 -0.91 8.96
C VAL A 183 -6.31 0.22 9.92
N THR A 184 -5.60 1.34 9.80
CA THR A 184 -5.82 2.55 10.61
C THR A 184 -6.20 3.72 9.72
N VAL A 185 -7.33 4.35 10.00
CA VAL A 185 -7.80 5.55 9.32
C VAL A 185 -7.91 6.67 10.34
N ASN A 186 -7.06 7.68 10.23
CA ASN A 186 -7.06 8.89 11.03
C ASN A 186 -7.50 10.08 10.15
N GLY A 187 -8.82 10.23 9.99
CA GLY A 187 -9.42 11.26 9.14
C GLY A 187 -10.85 10.89 8.78
N ASN A 188 -11.52 11.75 8.00
CA ASN A 188 -12.89 11.44 7.56
C ASN A 188 -12.85 10.54 6.32
N MET A 189 -13.75 9.56 6.26
CA MET A 189 -13.95 8.70 5.11
C MET A 189 -15.38 8.82 4.58
N ASN A 190 -15.54 8.96 3.27
CA ASN A 190 -16.87 9.02 2.65
C ASN A 190 -17.40 7.65 2.21
N ASP A 191 -16.52 6.68 1.95
CA ASP A 191 -16.87 5.37 1.41
C ASP A 191 -16.38 4.24 2.35
N ASN A 192 -16.24 3.02 1.83
CA ASN A 192 -16.08 1.81 2.63
C ASN A 192 -14.62 1.44 2.96
N VAL A 193 -14.45 0.72 4.07
CA VAL A 193 -13.24 -0.09 4.34
C VAL A 193 -13.60 -1.55 4.16
N ASN A 194 -12.98 -2.22 3.18
CA ASN A 194 -13.16 -3.64 2.91
C ASN A 194 -11.88 -4.41 3.19
N VAL A 195 -11.93 -5.39 4.10
CA VAL A 195 -10.81 -6.28 4.41
C VAL A 195 -11.24 -7.72 4.18
N ASN A 196 -10.51 -8.46 3.34
CA ASN A 196 -10.77 -9.88 3.06
C ASN A 196 -9.48 -10.70 3.26
N MET A 197 -9.51 -11.65 4.20
CA MET A 197 -8.34 -12.49 4.49
C MET A 197 -8.70 -13.79 5.21
N ASN A 198 -7.69 -14.57 5.61
CA ASN A 198 -7.86 -15.87 6.27
C ASN A 198 -7.32 -15.91 7.71
N ASP A 199 -6.94 -14.76 8.31
CA ASP A 199 -6.35 -14.65 9.66
C ASP A 199 -6.81 -13.35 10.37
N ASN A 200 -6.24 -13.04 11.54
CA ASN A 200 -6.56 -11.92 12.42
C ASN A 200 -6.56 -10.54 11.72
N VAL A 201 -7.58 -9.73 12.05
CA VAL A 201 -7.79 -8.37 11.55
C VAL A 201 -7.98 -7.39 12.70
N ASN A 202 -7.26 -6.27 12.66
CA ASN A 202 -7.56 -5.10 13.47
C ASN A 202 -7.87 -3.89 12.57
N VAL A 203 -9.07 -3.32 12.71
CA VAL A 203 -9.47 -2.08 12.04
C VAL A 203 -9.68 -1.00 13.09
N THR A 204 -8.96 0.11 12.96
CA THR A 204 -9.11 1.30 13.81
C THR A 204 -9.49 2.50 12.96
N LEU A 205 -10.61 3.13 13.30
CA LEU A 205 -11.09 4.34 12.67
C LEU A 205 -11.14 5.46 13.70
N ASN A 206 -10.30 6.48 13.51
CA ASN A 206 -10.25 7.71 14.30
C ASN A 206 -10.71 8.88 13.41
N GLY A 207 -12.01 9.06 13.27
CA GLY A 207 -12.62 10.08 12.41
C GLY A 207 -14.08 9.76 12.09
N ASN A 208 -14.72 10.60 11.26
CA ASN A 208 -16.09 10.33 10.85
C ASN A 208 -16.11 9.46 9.59
N MET A 209 -17.01 8.50 9.53
CA MET A 209 -17.23 7.65 8.35
C MET A 209 -18.69 7.74 7.91
N ASN A 210 -18.90 7.94 6.61
CA ASN A 210 -20.24 8.01 6.05
C ASN A 210 -20.80 6.65 5.63
N ASP A 211 -19.96 5.66 5.31
CA ASP A 211 -20.39 4.36 4.80
C ASP A 211 -19.89 3.20 5.70
N ASN A 212 -19.76 1.98 5.16
CA ASN A 212 -19.56 0.75 5.93
C ASN A 212 -18.09 0.36 6.18
N VAL A 213 -17.91 -0.43 7.23
CA VAL A 213 -16.71 -1.27 7.40
C VAL A 213 -17.11 -2.72 7.19
N ASN A 214 -16.56 -3.37 6.16
CA ASN A 214 -16.82 -4.78 5.86
C ASN A 214 -15.53 -5.60 6.06
N VAL A 215 -15.56 -6.54 7.00
CA VAL A 215 -14.47 -7.50 7.21
C VAL A 215 -14.96 -8.90 6.87
N THR A 216 -14.26 -9.60 5.99
CA THR A 216 -14.54 -10.99 5.65
C THR A 216 -13.34 -11.85 6.00
N LEU A 217 -13.59 -12.90 6.78
CA LEU A 217 -12.61 -13.88 7.17
C LEU A 217 -12.96 -15.25 6.57
N ASN A 218 -12.06 -15.82 5.79
CA ASN A 218 -12.21 -17.14 5.15
C ASN A 218 -11.12 -18.13 5.68
N GLY A 219 -11.01 -18.28 7.01
CA GLY A 219 -9.98 -19.07 7.71
C GLY A 219 -10.51 -20.13 8.67
N ASN A 220 -9.63 -20.93 9.30
CA ASN A 220 -9.99 -21.89 10.35
C ASN A 220 -9.02 -21.80 11.55
N MET A 221 -9.60 -21.61 12.74
CA MET A 221 -9.07 -21.67 14.12
C MET A 221 -8.41 -20.40 14.72
N ASN A 222 -9.11 -19.80 15.69
CA ASN A 222 -8.66 -18.79 16.67
C ASN A 222 -8.38 -17.39 16.12
N ASP A 223 -9.08 -16.98 15.07
CA ASP A 223 -8.91 -15.65 14.49
C ASP A 223 -9.71 -14.62 15.30
N ASN A 224 -9.18 -13.39 15.38
CA ASN A 224 -9.83 -12.28 16.04
C ASN A 224 -10.08 -11.16 15.04
N VAL A 225 -11.31 -10.64 15.05
CA VAL A 225 -11.67 -9.40 14.36
C VAL A 225 -11.87 -8.34 15.43
N ASN A 226 -10.95 -7.38 15.52
CA ASN A 226 -11.10 -6.23 16.42
C ASN A 226 -11.37 -4.96 15.61
N GLY A 227 -12.53 -4.36 15.83
CA GLY A 227 -12.90 -3.05 15.30
C GLY A 227 -12.91 -2.00 16.40
N THR A 228 -12.18 -0.89 16.25
CA THR A 228 -12.31 0.27 17.13
C THR A 228 -12.75 1.49 16.33
N LEU A 229 -13.90 2.06 16.70
CA LEU A 229 -14.43 3.30 16.14
C LEU A 229 -14.33 4.41 17.19
N ASN A 230 -13.48 5.40 16.94
CA ASN A 230 -13.37 6.63 17.71
C ASN A 230 -13.83 7.81 16.84
N GLY A 231 -15.14 7.92 16.62
CA GLY A 231 -15.76 8.97 15.80
C GLY A 231 -17.23 8.67 15.49
N ASN A 232 -17.87 9.47 14.63
CA ASN A 232 -19.25 9.21 14.23
C ASN A 232 -19.31 8.36 12.96
N MET A 233 -20.18 7.36 12.94
CA MET A 233 -20.43 6.51 11.77
C MET A 233 -21.91 6.56 11.40
N ASN A 234 -22.19 6.80 10.12
CA ASN A 234 -23.57 6.86 9.65
C ASN A 234 -24.16 5.48 9.32
N ASP A 235 -23.32 4.49 9.00
CA ASP A 235 -23.73 3.19 8.44
C ASP A 235 -23.17 1.99 9.23
N ILE A 236 -23.10 0.80 8.62
CA ILE A 236 -22.98 -0.51 9.29
C ILE A 236 -21.52 -0.98 9.43
N VAL A 237 -21.20 -1.61 10.56
CA VAL A 237 -20.03 -2.50 10.67
C VAL A 237 -20.50 -3.93 10.44
N ASN A 238 -20.05 -4.55 9.34
CA ASN A 238 -20.30 -5.95 9.01
C ASN A 238 -19.02 -6.76 9.17
N GLY A 239 -19.10 -7.89 9.87
CA GLY A 239 -18.08 -8.92 9.77
C GLY A 239 -18.66 -10.27 9.43
N THR A 240 -18.15 -10.87 8.35
CA THR A 240 -18.53 -12.22 7.93
C THR A 240 -17.42 -13.19 8.29
N LEU A 241 -17.74 -14.20 9.09
CA LEU A 241 -16.83 -15.31 9.39
C LEU A 241 -17.27 -16.56 8.64
N ASN A 242 -16.48 -16.98 7.66
CA ASN A 242 -16.68 -18.20 6.88
C ASN A 242 -15.63 -19.25 7.33
N GLY A 243 -15.80 -19.81 8.54
CA GLY A 243 -14.83 -20.72 9.20
C GLY A 243 -15.41 -21.47 10.42
N ASN A 244 -14.64 -22.40 11.03
CA ASN A 244 -15.06 -23.21 12.20
C ASN A 244 -14.36 -22.82 13.53
N LEU A 245 -15.18 -22.73 14.59
CA LEU A 245 -14.95 -22.84 16.06
C LEU A 245 -13.61 -22.35 16.67
N ASN A 246 -13.50 -21.03 16.86
CA ASN A 246 -13.05 -20.32 18.09
C ASN A 246 -12.82 -18.81 17.83
N ASP A 247 -13.44 -18.26 16.81
CA ASP A 247 -13.16 -16.89 16.39
C ASP A 247 -13.83 -15.89 17.34
N ASN A 248 -13.13 -14.83 17.70
CA ASN A 248 -13.68 -13.75 18.49
C ASN A 248 -13.86 -12.50 17.65
N VAL A 249 -14.99 -11.84 17.86
CA VAL A 249 -15.25 -10.52 17.33
C VAL A 249 -15.36 -9.56 18.49
N ASN A 250 -14.54 -8.51 18.50
CA ASN A 250 -14.68 -7.40 19.44
C ASN A 250 -14.85 -6.10 18.68
N VAL A 251 -15.95 -5.38 18.96
CA VAL A 251 -16.18 -4.04 18.45
C VAL A 251 -16.24 -3.07 19.62
N THR A 252 -15.42 -2.03 19.58
CA THR A 252 -15.48 -0.92 20.51
C THR A 252 -15.91 0.33 19.75
N VAL A 253 -17.03 0.94 20.15
CA VAL A 253 -17.52 2.20 19.59
C VAL A 253 -17.47 3.27 20.67
N ASN A 254 -16.60 4.25 20.49
CA ASN A 254 -16.40 5.39 21.38
C ASN A 254 -16.97 6.70 20.79
N GLY A 255 -17.97 6.61 19.89
CA GLY A 255 -18.67 7.74 19.28
C GLY A 255 -20.14 7.42 18.95
N ASN A 256 -20.79 8.23 18.11
CA ASN A 256 -22.19 7.99 17.76
C ASN A 256 -22.30 7.12 16.50
N MET A 257 -23.15 6.09 16.56
CA MET A 257 -23.49 5.24 15.42
C MET A 257 -24.98 5.40 15.12
N ASN A 258 -25.34 5.71 13.87
CA ASN A 258 -26.73 5.93 13.49
C ASN A 258 -27.48 4.63 13.14
N ASP A 259 -26.76 3.56 12.78
CA ASP A 259 -27.33 2.28 12.32
C ASP A 259 -26.75 1.05 13.06
N ASN A 260 -27.17 -0.15 12.64
CA ASN A 260 -26.93 -1.41 13.34
C ASN A 260 -25.51 -1.96 13.13
N VAL A 261 -25.04 -2.75 14.10
CA VAL A 261 -23.88 -3.64 13.95
C VAL A 261 -24.39 -5.04 13.62
N ASN A 262 -24.02 -5.60 12.46
CA ASN A 262 -24.43 -6.94 12.04
C ASN A 262 -23.20 -7.87 11.98
N TRP A 263 -23.33 -9.06 12.58
CA TRP A 263 -22.34 -10.14 12.56
C TRP A 263 -23.05 -11.45 12.19
#